data_AF-A0A0F7SSV7-F1
#
_entry.id   AF-A0A0F7SSV7-F1
#
_cell.length_a   1.000
_cell.length_b   1.000
_cell.length_c   1.000
_cell.angle_alpha   90.00
_cell.angle_beta   90.00
_cell.angle_gamma   90.00
#
_symmetry.space_group_name_H-M   'P 1'
#
loop_
_entity.id
_entity.type
_entity.pdbx_description
1 polymer ?
#
loop_
_entity_poly.entity_id
_entity_poly.type
_entity_poly.pdbx_seq_one_letter_code
_entity_poly.pdbx_strand_id
1 'polypeptide(L)'
;MSLSRHIVPLASSSRLVCSRSFHTTAPVALQARSTKIFKHIDQAIREELPPVVIGSKVKRQIPEPKGPITDPAAFFRAAGRNLKNKVKGEVTWDELFTRKAEGWTQAGLVTKDVKYVQWITEKYRQGFDPRFIAREPKKPKKIRGHGLAIQNGIRMKWSFKMDLAHAPRPWGMEAFASRGKPKD
;
A
#
# COMPACT_ATOMS: atom_id res chain seq x y z
N MET A 1 34.47 -41.18 -30.65
CA MET A 1 33.57 -41.38 -29.49
C MET A 1 32.58 -40.21 -29.45
N SER A 2 31.43 -40.36 -30.11
CA SER A 2 30.42 -39.30 -30.25
C SER A 2 29.25 -39.62 -29.31
N LEU A 3 29.10 -38.84 -28.24
CA LEU A 3 28.01 -39.01 -27.28
C LEU A 3 26.82 -38.15 -27.70
N SER A 4 25.87 -38.78 -28.39
CA SER A 4 24.58 -38.21 -28.73
C SER A 4 23.71 -38.12 -27.47
N ARG A 5 23.44 -36.90 -26.99
CA ARG A 5 22.55 -36.66 -25.86
C ARG A 5 21.11 -36.57 -26.37
N HIS A 6 20.33 -37.60 -26.12
CA HIS A 6 18.88 -37.58 -26.25
C HIS A 6 18.28 -36.58 -25.25
N ILE A 7 17.56 -35.58 -25.75
CA ILE A 7 16.73 -34.67 -24.96
C ILE A 7 15.34 -35.28 -24.85
N VAL A 8 14.90 -35.52 -23.61
CA VAL A 8 13.57 -36.03 -23.27
C VAL A 8 12.62 -34.82 -23.13
N PRO A 9 11.45 -34.79 -23.80
CA PRO A 9 10.47 -33.73 -23.57
C PRO A 9 9.68 -34.00 -22.27
N LEU A 10 9.82 -33.11 -21.30
CA LEU A 10 9.05 -33.15 -20.05
C LEU A 10 7.62 -32.67 -20.30
N ALA A 11 6.67 -33.44 -19.78
CA ALA A 11 5.24 -33.38 -19.99
C ALA A 11 4.59 -32.00 -19.78
N SER A 12 3.70 -31.66 -20.71
CA SER A 12 2.70 -30.61 -20.61
C SER A 12 1.67 -30.98 -19.54
N SER A 13 1.70 -30.28 -18.40
CA SER A 13 0.73 -30.45 -17.32
C SER A 13 -0.48 -29.55 -17.56
N SER A 14 -1.49 -30.14 -18.17
CA SER A 14 -2.84 -29.59 -18.35
C SER A 14 -3.45 -29.25 -16.98
N ARG A 15 -3.54 -27.96 -16.64
CA ARG A 15 -4.31 -27.50 -15.49
C ARG A 15 -5.80 -27.61 -15.82
N LEU A 16 -6.47 -28.55 -15.15
CA LEU A 16 -7.91 -28.67 -15.11
C LEU A 16 -8.51 -27.36 -14.57
N VAL A 17 -9.25 -26.67 -15.44
CA VAL A 17 -10.11 -25.55 -15.06
C VAL A 17 -11.33 -26.15 -14.37
N CYS A 18 -11.41 -26.02 -13.05
CA CYS A 18 -12.61 -26.35 -12.30
C CYS A 18 -13.66 -25.26 -12.54
N SER A 19 -14.53 -25.48 -13.54
CA SER A 19 -15.73 -24.69 -13.79
C SER A 19 -16.77 -24.99 -12.69
N ARG A 20 -16.87 -24.11 -11.70
CA ARG A 20 -18.00 -24.11 -10.77
C ARG A 20 -19.19 -23.39 -11.40
N SER A 21 -20.02 -24.17 -12.07
CA SER A 21 -21.36 -23.81 -12.50
C SER A 21 -22.29 -23.79 -11.27
N PHE A 22 -22.56 -22.61 -10.71
CA PHE A 22 -23.67 -22.45 -9.76
C PHE A 22 -24.92 -22.05 -10.53
N HIS A 23 -25.71 -23.03 -10.91
CA HIS A 23 -27.12 -22.85 -11.25
C HIS A 23 -27.91 -23.10 -9.96
N THR A 24 -28.31 -22.03 -9.29
CA THR A 24 -29.39 -22.08 -8.30
C THR A 24 -30.57 -21.35 -8.91
N THR A 25 -31.50 -22.14 -9.41
CA THR A 25 -32.87 -21.73 -9.68
C THR A 25 -33.65 -21.82 -8.38
N ALA A 26 -34.15 -20.69 -7.89
CA ALA A 26 -35.27 -20.66 -6.95
C ALA A 26 -36.18 -19.47 -7.29
N PRO A 27 -37.51 -19.68 -7.27
CA PRO A 27 -38.47 -18.80 -7.93
C PRO A 27 -38.79 -17.51 -7.15
N VAL A 28 -39.03 -16.49 -7.97
CA VAL A 28 -39.74 -15.24 -7.70
C VAL A 28 -41.02 -15.48 -6.91
N ALA A 29 -41.17 -14.82 -5.76
CA ALA A 29 -42.43 -14.22 -5.30
C ALA A 29 -42.23 -13.49 -3.97
N LEU A 30 -41.68 -12.28 -4.01
CA LEU A 30 -41.83 -11.31 -2.92
C LEU A 30 -42.01 -9.92 -3.52
N GLN A 31 -43.29 -9.58 -3.69
CA GLN A 31 -43.88 -8.25 -3.61
C GLN A 31 -43.40 -7.19 -4.62
N ALA A 32 -43.96 -7.28 -5.81
CA ALA A 32 -44.27 -6.09 -6.61
C ALA A 32 -45.38 -5.28 -5.91
N ARG A 33 -45.00 -4.43 -4.96
CA ARG A 33 -45.87 -3.34 -4.47
C ARG A 33 -45.07 -2.04 -4.47
N SER A 34 -45.56 -1.08 -5.25
CA SER A 34 -45.05 0.31 -5.40
C SER A 34 -43.93 0.55 -6.44
N THR A 35 -44.23 0.39 -7.73
CA THR A 35 -43.32 0.83 -8.82
C THR A 35 -43.90 1.94 -9.69
N LYS A 36 -45.04 2.55 -9.34
CA LYS A 36 -45.61 3.68 -10.11
C LYS A 36 -45.12 5.05 -9.63
N ILE A 37 -44.94 5.24 -8.33
CA ILE A 37 -44.55 6.54 -7.76
C ILE A 37 -43.06 6.84 -8.03
N PHE A 38 -42.19 5.82 -7.92
CA PHE A 38 -40.74 6.03 -8.10
C PHE A 38 -40.31 6.19 -9.58
N LYS A 39 -41.01 5.57 -10.54
CA LYS A 39 -40.67 5.68 -11.96
C LYS A 39 -40.89 7.08 -12.53
N HIS A 40 -41.86 7.82 -11.99
CA HIS A 40 -42.16 9.16 -12.48
C HIS A 40 -41.13 10.19 -12.00
N ILE A 41 -40.57 10.00 -10.80
CA ILE A 41 -39.54 10.89 -10.21
C ILE A 41 -38.20 10.73 -10.96
N ASP A 42 -37.82 9.49 -11.33
CA ASP A 42 -36.59 9.23 -12.10
C ASP A 42 -36.64 9.77 -13.54
N GLN A 43 -37.84 9.86 -14.14
CA GLN A 43 -38.04 10.42 -15.48
C GLN A 43 -37.87 11.95 -15.47
N ALA A 44 -38.47 12.63 -14.50
CA ALA A 44 -38.41 14.10 -14.37
C ALA A 44 -36.97 14.61 -14.07
N ILE A 45 -36.18 13.87 -13.29
CA ILE A 45 -34.78 14.25 -12.98
C ILE A 45 -33.86 14.10 -14.21
N ARG A 46 -34.19 13.19 -15.15
CA ARG A 46 -33.38 12.96 -16.36
C ARG A 46 -33.60 14.00 -17.46
N GLU A 47 -34.73 14.69 -17.47
CA GLU A 47 -35.10 15.62 -18.55
C GLU A 47 -34.64 17.07 -18.29
N GLU A 48 -34.37 17.43 -17.03
CA GLU A 48 -34.01 18.80 -16.62
C GLU A 48 -32.50 19.09 -16.60
N LEU A 49 -31.64 18.08 -16.74
CA LEU A 49 -30.19 18.27 -16.73
C LEU A 49 -29.63 18.06 -18.13
N PRO A 50 -28.85 19.02 -18.68
CA PRO A 50 -28.18 18.81 -19.95
C PRO A 50 -27.32 17.55 -19.85
N PRO A 51 -27.28 16.69 -20.88
CA PRO A 51 -26.43 15.50 -20.84
C PRO A 51 -25.01 15.96 -20.56
N VAL A 52 -24.45 15.55 -19.42
CA VAL A 52 -23.05 15.84 -19.11
C VAL A 52 -22.24 15.23 -20.24
N VAL A 53 -21.65 16.09 -21.07
CA VAL A 53 -20.82 15.67 -22.22
C VAL A 53 -19.51 15.13 -21.66
N ILE A 54 -19.54 13.91 -21.12
CA ILE A 54 -18.36 13.16 -20.69
C ILE A 54 -17.71 12.61 -21.97
N GLY A 55 -17.11 13.47 -22.79
CA GLY A 55 -16.89 13.04 -24.19
C GLY A 55 -15.79 13.68 -25.01
N SER A 56 -15.07 14.70 -24.54
CA SER A 56 -13.90 15.18 -25.28
C SER A 56 -12.62 14.79 -24.55
N LYS A 57 -11.75 14.04 -25.26
CA LYS A 57 -10.39 13.75 -24.79
C LYS A 57 -9.61 15.05 -24.79
N VAL A 58 -9.64 15.76 -23.67
CA VAL A 58 -8.83 16.97 -23.47
C VAL A 58 -7.36 16.56 -23.68
N LYS A 59 -6.74 17.11 -24.72
CA LYS A 59 -5.30 16.97 -24.93
C LYS A 59 -4.63 17.64 -23.74
N ARG A 60 -4.04 16.83 -22.85
CA ARG A 60 -3.38 17.37 -21.66
C ARG A 60 -2.16 18.15 -22.14
N GLN A 61 -2.21 19.48 -22.04
CA GLN A 61 -1.08 20.33 -22.37
C GLN A 61 0.13 19.96 -21.49
N ILE A 62 1.32 20.04 -22.08
CA ILE A 62 2.57 19.85 -21.35
C ILE A 62 2.89 21.21 -20.70
N PRO A 63 3.03 21.27 -19.37
CA PRO A 63 3.36 22.52 -18.71
C PRO A 63 4.78 22.93 -19.05
N GLU A 64 4.97 24.23 -19.31
CA GLU A 64 6.31 24.81 -19.42
C GLU A 64 7.07 24.68 -18.09
N PRO A 65 8.40 24.52 -18.13
CA PRO A 65 9.21 24.49 -16.92
C PRO A 65 9.11 25.82 -16.16
N LYS A 66 8.63 25.76 -14.92
CA LYS A 66 8.45 26.91 -14.04
C LYS A 66 9.58 27.04 -13.03
N GLY A 67 10.11 28.26 -12.92
CA GLY A 67 11.04 28.67 -11.87
C GLY A 67 12.32 27.83 -11.84
N PRO A 68 12.73 27.30 -10.68
CA PRO A 68 14.01 26.58 -10.51
C PRO A 68 13.96 25.12 -10.99
N ILE A 69 12.86 24.69 -11.61
CA ILE A 69 12.67 23.32 -12.09
C ILE A 69 12.61 23.36 -13.62
N THR A 70 13.79 23.49 -14.22
CA THR A 70 13.97 23.43 -15.68
C THR A 70 14.18 21.99 -16.14
N ASP A 71 14.95 21.23 -15.36
CA ASP A 71 15.32 19.87 -15.71
C ASP A 71 14.40 18.82 -15.09
N PRO A 72 14.15 17.69 -15.78
CA PRO A 72 13.45 16.55 -15.21
C PRO A 72 14.23 15.96 -14.03
N ALA A 73 15.56 16.05 -14.04
CA ALA A 73 16.39 15.67 -12.90
C ALA A 73 16.17 16.58 -11.68
N ALA A 74 15.99 17.89 -11.89
CA ALA A 74 15.65 18.83 -10.83
C ALA A 74 14.24 18.55 -10.29
N PHE A 75 13.30 18.19 -11.17
CA PHE A 75 11.94 17.78 -10.80
C PHE A 75 11.95 16.55 -9.88
N PHE A 76 12.70 15.50 -10.23
CA PHE A 76 12.77 14.29 -9.39
C PHE A 76 13.48 14.52 -8.05
N ARG A 77 14.42 15.47 -7.98
CA ARG A 77 15.02 15.89 -6.71
C ARG A 77 13.99 16.59 -5.83
N ALA A 78 13.23 17.54 -6.40
CA ALA A 78 12.18 18.27 -5.70
C ALA A 78 11.03 17.35 -5.24
N ALA A 79 10.66 16.36 -6.05
CA ALA A 79 9.61 15.39 -5.74
C ALA A 79 9.97 14.40 -4.61
N GLY A 80 11.26 14.25 -4.28
CA GLY A 80 11.73 13.39 -3.18
C GLY A 80 11.67 11.88 -3.46
N ARG A 81 11.52 11.07 -2.40
CA ARG A 81 11.44 9.59 -2.42
C ARG A 81 12.56 8.86 -3.15
N ASN A 82 13.72 9.53 -3.29
CA ASN A 82 14.90 9.07 -4.03
C ASN A 82 14.58 8.66 -5.48
N LEU A 83 13.62 9.35 -6.13
CA LEU A 83 13.23 9.03 -7.50
C LEU A 83 14.39 9.14 -8.49
N LYS A 84 15.25 10.16 -8.32
CA LYS A 84 16.43 10.38 -9.17
C LYS A 84 17.31 9.13 -9.30
N ASN A 85 17.45 8.35 -8.23
CA ASN A 85 18.33 7.18 -8.20
C ASN A 85 17.62 5.90 -8.67
N LYS A 86 16.28 5.91 -8.75
CA LYS A 86 15.48 4.72 -9.08
C LYS A 86 15.11 4.65 -10.56
N VAL A 87 14.97 5.80 -11.22
CA VAL A 87 14.67 5.85 -12.65
C VAL A 87 15.94 5.44 -13.41
N LYS A 88 15.83 4.38 -14.22
CA LYS A 88 16.90 3.98 -15.14
C LYS A 88 16.69 4.69 -16.48
N GLY A 89 17.71 5.41 -16.94
CA GLY A 89 17.69 6.16 -18.19
C GLY A 89 17.43 7.64 -18.00
N GLU A 90 17.85 8.42 -19.00
CA GLU A 90 17.57 9.85 -19.10
C GLU A 90 16.14 10.05 -19.61
N VAL A 91 15.44 11.02 -19.04
CA VAL A 91 14.05 11.33 -19.40
C VAL A 91 14.01 12.79 -19.84
N THR A 92 13.40 13.08 -20.98
CA THR A 92 13.16 14.44 -21.45
C THR A 92 11.94 15.07 -20.75
N TRP A 93 11.83 16.40 -20.78
CA TRP A 93 10.70 17.09 -20.13
C TRP A 93 9.35 16.65 -20.70
N ASP A 94 9.24 16.50 -22.02
CA ASP A 94 8.02 16.03 -22.69
C ASP A 94 7.66 14.58 -22.32
N GLU A 95 8.66 13.71 -22.24
CA GLU A 95 8.47 12.32 -21.82
C GLU A 95 7.95 12.23 -20.39
N LEU A 96 8.40 13.11 -19.49
CA LEU A 96 7.95 13.13 -18.10
C LEU A 96 6.42 13.26 -17.98
N PHE A 97 5.81 14.11 -18.82
CA PHE A 97 4.35 14.39 -18.79
C PHE A 97 3.52 13.53 -19.75
N THR A 98 4.17 12.88 -20.71
CA THR A 98 3.51 12.06 -21.74
C THR A 98 3.52 10.57 -21.38
N ARG A 99 4.60 10.09 -20.73
CA ARG A 99 4.81 8.67 -20.46
C ARG A 99 3.74 8.09 -19.54
N LYS A 100 3.15 6.97 -19.97
CA LYS A 100 2.14 6.20 -19.22
C LYS A 100 2.79 5.35 -18.11
N ALA A 101 1.96 4.76 -17.24
CA ALA A 101 2.41 3.92 -16.13
C ALA A 101 3.29 2.73 -16.57
N GLU A 102 2.97 2.14 -17.73
CA GLU A 102 3.71 1.02 -18.31
C GLU A 102 5.16 1.40 -18.62
N GLY A 103 5.38 2.56 -19.25
CA GLY A 103 6.72 3.05 -19.57
C GLY A 103 7.57 3.32 -18.33
N TRP A 104 6.95 3.73 -17.21
CA TRP A 104 7.65 3.88 -15.94
C TRP A 104 8.00 2.54 -15.28
N THR A 105 7.14 1.54 -15.42
CA THR A 105 7.43 0.18 -14.96
C THR A 105 8.59 -0.43 -15.74
N GLN A 106 8.63 -0.20 -17.07
CA GLN A 106 9.74 -0.60 -17.94
C GLN A 106 11.05 0.12 -17.58
N ALA A 107 10.97 1.39 -17.16
CA ALA A 107 12.11 2.16 -16.65
C ALA A 107 12.61 1.71 -15.25
N GLY A 108 12.03 0.63 -14.69
CA GLY A 108 12.48 0.01 -13.43
C GLY A 108 11.85 0.58 -12.16
N LEU A 109 10.81 1.42 -12.27
CA LEU A 109 10.09 1.91 -11.09
C LEU A 109 9.12 0.87 -10.53
N VAL A 110 9.06 0.77 -9.21
CA VAL A 110 8.04 -0.03 -8.51
C VAL A 110 6.69 0.65 -8.63
N THR A 111 5.59 -0.11 -8.72
CA THR A 111 4.22 0.41 -8.89
C THR A 111 3.84 1.55 -7.93
N LYS A 112 4.32 1.52 -6.68
CA LYS A 112 4.09 2.59 -5.69
C LYS A 112 4.74 3.92 -6.07
N ASP A 113 5.92 3.85 -6.68
CA ASP A 113 6.65 5.02 -7.14
C ASP A 113 6.08 5.49 -8.48
N VAL A 114 5.65 4.59 -9.37
CA VAL A 114 4.92 4.94 -10.61
C VAL A 114 3.67 5.77 -10.31
N LYS A 115 2.81 5.29 -9.39
CA LYS A 115 1.61 6.03 -8.96
C LYS A 115 1.94 7.40 -8.37
N TYR A 116 3.06 7.48 -7.65
CA TYR A 116 3.52 8.74 -7.06
C TYR A 116 4.02 9.73 -8.12
N VAL A 117 4.82 9.27 -9.10
CA VAL A 117 5.29 10.09 -10.22
C VAL A 117 4.11 10.69 -10.98
N GLN A 118 3.10 9.88 -11.30
CA GLN A 118 1.91 10.36 -12.00
C GLN A 118 1.10 11.36 -11.18
N TRP A 119 0.97 11.12 -9.89
CA TRP A 119 0.26 12.04 -9.01
C TRP A 119 0.99 13.38 -8.89
N ILE A 120 2.32 13.39 -8.76
CA ILE A 120 3.07 14.63 -8.60
C ILE A 120 3.18 15.42 -9.90
N THR A 121 3.27 14.77 -11.06
CA THR A 121 3.17 15.47 -12.36
C THR A 121 1.79 16.07 -12.57
N GLU A 122 0.72 15.42 -12.12
CA GLU A 122 -0.62 15.99 -12.17
C GLU A 122 -0.76 17.20 -11.24
N LYS A 123 -0.13 17.16 -10.06
CA LYS A 123 -0.10 18.33 -9.17
C LYS A 123 0.71 19.49 -9.73
N TYR A 124 1.80 19.20 -10.44
CA TYR A 124 2.55 20.22 -11.14
C TYR A 124 1.73 20.88 -12.25
N ARG A 125 0.94 20.10 -13.00
CA ARG A 125 -0.01 20.62 -13.99
C ARG A 125 -1.04 21.57 -13.38
N GLN A 126 -1.48 21.30 -12.15
CA GLN A 126 -2.39 22.16 -11.39
C GLN A 126 -1.70 23.43 -10.84
N GLY A 127 -0.40 23.62 -11.11
CA GLY A 127 0.35 24.82 -10.72
C GLY A 127 1.00 24.75 -9.35
N PHE A 128 0.97 23.60 -8.68
CA PHE A 128 1.62 23.46 -7.39
C PHE A 128 3.09 23.06 -7.54
N ASP A 129 3.96 23.63 -6.70
CA ASP A 129 5.38 23.29 -6.67
C ASP A 129 5.60 21.93 -5.96
N PRO A 130 6.30 20.96 -6.61
CA PRO A 130 6.54 19.63 -6.06
C PRO A 130 7.29 19.64 -4.73
N ARG A 131 8.10 20.66 -4.43
CA ARG A 131 8.86 20.73 -3.16
C ARG A 131 7.96 20.76 -1.93
N PHE A 132 6.84 21.48 -2.00
CA PHE A 132 5.90 21.61 -0.88
C PHE A 132 4.95 20.41 -0.76
N ILE A 133 4.70 19.71 -1.87
CA ILE A 133 3.78 18.57 -1.91
C ILE A 133 4.51 17.24 -1.67
N ALA A 134 5.82 17.22 -1.86
CA ALA A 134 6.63 16.02 -1.75
C ALA A 134 6.41 15.32 -0.41
N ARG A 135 5.94 14.07 -0.48
CA ARG A 135 5.77 13.24 0.72
C ARG A 135 7.00 12.38 0.90
N GLU A 136 7.72 12.61 1.98
CA GLU A 136 8.83 11.75 2.36
C GLU A 136 8.38 10.31 2.61
N PRO A 137 9.23 9.32 2.31
CA PRO A 137 8.92 7.94 2.65
C PRO A 137 8.81 7.82 4.17
N LYS A 138 7.67 7.30 4.64
CA LYS A 138 7.47 7.03 6.07
C LYS A 138 8.59 6.13 6.57
N LYS A 139 9.34 6.62 7.56
CA LYS A 139 10.40 5.85 8.20
C LYS A 139 9.83 4.52 8.71
N PRO A 140 10.55 3.39 8.52
CA PRO A 140 10.09 2.11 9.05
C PRO A 140 9.91 2.22 10.56
N LYS A 141 8.89 1.53 11.10
CA LYS A 141 8.70 1.48 12.56
C LYS A 141 9.94 0.86 13.19
N LYS A 142 10.52 1.54 14.20
CA LYS A 142 11.69 1.05 14.94
C LYS A 142 11.39 -0.25 15.68
N ILE A 143 10.21 -0.35 16.29
CA ILE A 143 9.72 -1.53 17.02
C ILE A 143 8.41 -1.99 16.37
N ARG A 144 8.28 -3.30 16.11
CA ARG A 144 7.04 -3.92 15.64
C ARG A 144 6.42 -4.71 16.79
N GLY A 145 5.24 -4.28 17.24
CA GLY A 145 4.52 -4.88 18.38
C GLY A 145 4.45 -3.96 19.59
N HIS A 146 3.43 -4.16 20.43
CA HIS A 146 3.28 -3.51 21.74
C HIS A 146 3.36 -4.60 22.80
N GLY A 147 4.55 -4.85 23.38
CA GLY A 147 4.70 -5.79 24.49
C GLY A 147 6.16 -6.20 24.76
N LEU A 148 6.49 -6.54 26.01
CA LEU A 148 7.83 -7.02 26.40
C LEU A 148 8.27 -8.26 25.62
N ALA A 149 7.31 -9.08 25.17
CA ALA A 149 7.58 -10.35 24.52
C ALA A 149 8.24 -10.21 23.14
N ILE A 150 8.11 -9.08 22.44
CA ILE A 150 8.67 -8.91 21.08
C ILE A 150 9.26 -7.50 20.95
N GLN A 151 10.58 -7.39 21.07
CA GLN A 151 11.32 -6.17 20.79
C GLN A 151 12.23 -6.41 19.57
N ASN A 152 12.28 -5.46 18.64
CA ASN A 152 13.14 -5.52 17.44
C ASN A 152 12.98 -6.79 16.57
N GLY A 153 11.78 -7.41 16.57
CA GLY A 153 11.54 -8.65 15.81
C GLY A 153 12.09 -9.91 16.46
N ILE A 154 12.70 -9.80 17.64
CA ILE A 154 13.15 -10.92 18.46
C ILE A 154 12.09 -11.19 19.52
N ARG A 155 11.64 -12.44 19.61
CA ARG A 155 10.78 -12.87 20.72
C ARG A 155 11.66 -13.03 21.96
N MET A 156 11.46 -12.16 22.95
CA MET A 156 12.13 -12.27 24.24
C MET A 156 11.63 -13.54 24.93
N LYS A 157 12.50 -14.54 25.10
CA LYS A 157 12.20 -15.72 25.92
C LYS A 157 12.40 -15.32 27.37
N TRP A 158 11.33 -15.28 28.14
CA TRP A 158 11.35 -14.91 29.55
C TRP A 158 12.02 -16.06 30.34
N SER A 159 13.34 -16.03 30.47
CA SER A 159 14.05 -16.81 31.48
C SER A 159 14.20 -15.93 32.70
N PHE A 160 13.14 -15.81 33.48
CA PHE A 160 13.26 -15.32 34.84
C PHE A 160 13.92 -16.43 35.65
N LYS A 161 15.26 -16.46 35.61
CA LYS A 161 16.00 -16.99 36.75
C LYS A 161 15.70 -16.01 37.87
N MET A 162 14.68 -16.34 38.65
CA MET A 162 14.64 -15.86 40.02
C MET A 162 15.88 -16.40 40.69
N ASP A 163 16.90 -15.56 40.80
CA ASP A 163 17.90 -15.78 41.83
C ASP A 163 17.13 -15.70 43.15
N LEU A 164 16.86 -16.87 43.72
CA LEU A 164 16.08 -17.07 44.95
C LEU A 164 16.62 -16.26 46.15
N ALA A 165 17.77 -15.62 46.00
CA ALA A 165 18.45 -14.81 47.00
C ALA A 165 17.84 -13.40 47.21
N HIS A 166 16.95 -12.90 46.33
CA HIS A 166 16.42 -11.52 46.43
C HIS A 166 14.89 -11.40 46.22
N ALA A 167 14.12 -12.48 46.37
CA ALA A 167 12.66 -12.37 46.34
C ALA A 167 12.18 -11.46 47.48
N PRO A 168 11.41 -10.38 47.22
CA PRO A 168 10.76 -9.63 48.30
C PRO A 168 9.85 -10.61 49.04
N ARG A 169 10.02 -10.71 50.37
CA ARG A 169 9.20 -11.59 51.19
C ARG A 169 7.72 -11.31 50.90
N PRO A 170 6.89 -12.33 50.63
CA PRO A 170 5.50 -12.12 50.30
C PRO A 170 4.82 -11.33 51.42
N TRP A 171 4.14 -10.26 51.06
CA TRP A 171 3.29 -9.51 51.98
C TRP A 171 2.26 -10.45 52.60
N GLY A 172 2.22 -10.50 53.94
CA GLY A 172 1.15 -11.19 54.67
C GLY A 172 1.55 -12.32 55.63
N MET A 173 2.82 -12.44 56.04
CA MET A 173 3.16 -13.18 57.27
C MET A 173 3.75 -12.23 58.30
N GLU A 174 2.88 -11.69 59.15
CA GLU A 174 3.26 -11.14 60.44
C GLU A 174 4.00 -12.21 61.24
N ALA A 175 5.18 -11.86 61.74
CA ALA A 175 5.95 -12.72 62.62
C ALA A 175 5.14 -12.95 63.91
N PHE A 176 4.53 -14.13 64.01
CA PHE A 176 3.95 -14.61 65.25
C PHE A 176 5.05 -14.64 66.32
N ALA A 177 4.84 -13.80 67.34
CA ALA A 177 5.69 -13.72 68.52
C ALA A 177 5.99 -15.11 69.09
N SER A 178 7.27 -15.39 69.36
CA SER A 178 7.63 -16.39 70.37
C SER A 178 8.88 -15.97 71.15
N ARG A 179 8.58 -15.37 72.31
CA ARG A 179 9.20 -15.57 73.63
C ARG A 179 10.70 -15.34 73.77
N GLY A 180 11.01 -14.36 74.62
CA GLY A 180 12.35 -13.96 75.02
C GLY A 180 13.22 -15.08 75.57
N LYS A 181 14.52 -14.94 75.37
CA LYS A 181 15.53 -15.74 76.07
C LYS A 181 15.53 -15.36 77.56
N PRO A 182 15.43 -16.31 78.50
CA PRO A 182 15.87 -16.04 79.87
C PRO A 182 17.39 -15.85 79.85
N LYS A 183 17.84 -14.76 80.46
CA LYS A 183 19.21 -14.61 80.93
C LYS A 183 19.26 -15.23 82.31
N ASP A 184 20.12 -16.22 82.49
CA ASP A 184 20.96 -16.44 83.67
C ASP A 184 22.19 -17.24 83.22
#